data_AF-A0A957SBL2-F1
#
_entry.id   AF-A0A957SBL2-F1
#
_cell.length_a   1.000
_cell.length_b   1.000
_cell.length_c   1.000
_cell.angle_alpha   90.00
_cell.angle_beta   90.00
_cell.angle_gamma   90.00
#
_symmetry.space_group_name_H-M   'P 1'
#
loop_
_entity.id
_entity.type
_entity.pdbx_description
1 polymer ?
#
loop_
_entity_poly.entity_id
_entity_poly.type
_entity_poly.pdbx_seq_one_letter_code
_entity_poly.pdbx_strand_id
1 'polypeptide(L)'
;MGTRSFIVRQIDTGIEGVYCHWNGYPDYNGRILQEYYSEPEKLKRLIAGGEISSLAPEIGSQHDFDSRPKGQTTYYHRDRGDDWKDVRPRRFKTLKALCRHAQRCGCEYLYLFDGQNWQYAERGVQFFCLSDGSPFSAFKPLPAEIANT
;
A
#
# COMPACT_ATOMS: atom_id res chain seq x y z
N MET A 1 -16.70 -4.37 0.41
CA MET A 1 -15.66 -4.58 1.43
C MET A 1 -14.35 -4.75 0.70
N GLY A 2 -13.33 -3.93 0.98
CA GLY A 2 -12.02 -4.04 0.34
C GLY A 2 -10.98 -4.64 1.29
N THR A 3 -9.97 -5.27 0.71
CA THR A 3 -8.78 -5.76 1.42
C THR A 3 -7.73 -4.68 1.39
N ARG A 4 -7.44 -4.09 2.54
CA ARG A 4 -6.68 -2.86 2.68
C ARG A 4 -5.22 -3.16 2.91
N SER A 5 -4.38 -2.32 2.36
CA SER A 5 -2.93 -2.42 2.51
C SER A 5 -2.30 -1.06 2.78
N PHE A 6 -1.10 -1.08 3.34
CA PHE A 6 -0.28 0.11 3.51
C PHE A 6 1.07 -0.12 2.84
N ILE A 7 1.41 0.73 1.87
CA ILE A 7 2.58 0.56 1.00
C ILE A 7 3.62 1.59 1.42
N VAL A 8 4.79 1.15 1.83
CA VAL A 8 5.85 2.02 2.36
C VAL A 8 7.22 1.73 1.77
N ARG A 9 8.09 2.73 1.83
CA ARG A 9 9.52 2.62 1.55
C ARG A 9 10.35 3.17 2.71
N GLN A 10 11.54 2.63 2.90
CA GLN A 10 12.53 3.22 3.81
C GLN A 10 13.11 4.52 3.21
N ILE A 11 13.36 5.50 4.07
CA ILE A 11 14.04 6.76 3.75
C ILE A 11 15.05 7.07 4.87
N ASP A 12 16.02 7.93 4.61
CA ASP A 12 17.09 8.26 5.57
C ASP A 12 16.57 8.72 6.94
N THR A 13 15.38 9.34 6.96
CA THR A 13 14.78 9.91 8.17
C THR A 13 13.66 9.08 8.79
N GLY A 14 13.43 7.87 8.29
CA GLY A 14 12.40 6.94 8.76
C GLY A 14 11.74 6.13 7.64
N ILE A 15 10.41 6.13 7.63
CA ILE A 15 9.60 5.36 6.68
C ILE A 15 8.53 6.28 6.12
N GLU A 16 8.26 6.22 4.82
CA GLU A 16 7.14 6.94 4.20
C GLU A 16 6.27 6.02 3.36
N GLY A 17 4.99 6.33 3.26
CA GLY A 17 4.09 5.56 2.43
C GLY A 17 2.64 6.00 2.45
N VAL A 18 1.81 5.21 1.80
CA VAL A 18 0.41 5.51 1.48
C VAL A 18 -0.50 4.32 1.75
N TYR A 19 -1.74 4.63 2.09
CA TYR A 19 -2.83 3.67 2.19
C TYR A 19 -3.31 3.22 0.79
N CYS A 20 -3.73 1.96 0.67
CA CYS A 20 -4.37 1.40 -0.52
C CYS A 20 -5.60 0.56 -0.15
N HIS A 21 -6.76 0.84 -0.77
CA HIS A 21 -8.04 0.28 -0.33
C HIS A 21 -8.35 -1.12 -0.86
N TRP A 22 -8.02 -1.39 -2.13
CA TRP A 22 -8.45 -2.62 -2.82
C TRP A 22 -7.30 -3.60 -3.01
N ASN A 23 -7.66 -4.89 -2.98
CA ASN A 23 -6.84 -6.04 -3.37
C ASN A 23 -5.47 -6.12 -2.68
N GLY A 24 -5.41 -5.79 -1.39
CA GLY A 24 -4.20 -5.78 -0.58
C GLY A 24 -3.44 -7.10 -0.44
N TYR A 25 -3.93 -8.22 -1.00
CA TYR A 25 -3.31 -9.54 -0.90
C TYR A 25 -1.90 -9.60 -1.53
N PRO A 26 -1.01 -10.47 -1.01
CA PRO A 26 0.31 -10.70 -1.61
C PRO A 26 0.18 -11.06 -3.09
N ASP A 27 -0.77 -11.93 -3.43
CA ASP A 27 -0.97 -12.43 -4.79
C ASP A 27 -1.52 -11.39 -5.78
N TYR A 28 -1.85 -10.20 -5.30
CA TYR A 28 -2.32 -9.08 -6.14
C TYR A 28 -1.47 -7.83 -5.95
N ASN A 29 -1.68 -7.06 -4.87
CA ASN A 29 -0.90 -5.85 -4.63
C ASN A 29 0.58 -6.18 -4.42
N GLY A 30 0.89 -7.25 -3.68
CA GLY A 30 2.27 -7.71 -3.54
C GLY A 30 2.92 -7.99 -4.89
N ARG A 31 2.28 -8.80 -5.74
CA ARG A 31 2.74 -9.09 -7.10
C ARG A 31 3.04 -7.82 -7.90
N ILE A 32 2.09 -6.88 -7.92
CA ILE A 32 2.25 -5.62 -8.67
C ILE A 32 3.44 -4.81 -8.14
N LEU A 33 3.60 -4.73 -6.82
CA LEU A 33 4.72 -4.01 -6.20
C LEU A 33 6.06 -4.62 -6.58
N GLN A 34 6.15 -5.95 -6.55
CA GLN A 34 7.36 -6.67 -6.89
C GLN A 34 7.74 -6.54 -8.36
N GLU A 35 6.77 -6.73 -9.27
CA GLU A 35 7.00 -6.69 -10.71
C GLU A 35 7.24 -5.27 -11.25
N TYR A 36 6.53 -4.26 -10.73
CA TYR A 36 6.50 -2.93 -11.36
C TYR A 36 7.04 -1.78 -10.50
N TYR A 37 7.23 -1.98 -9.18
CA TYR A 37 7.63 -0.92 -8.25
C TYR A 37 8.88 -1.26 -7.42
N SER A 38 9.72 -2.17 -7.91
CA SER A 38 11.05 -2.43 -7.33
C SER A 38 12.11 -1.39 -7.75
N GLU A 39 11.79 -0.50 -8.68
CA GLU A 39 12.62 0.67 -8.99
C GLU A 39 12.33 1.79 -7.97
N PRO A 40 13.32 2.25 -7.17
CA PRO A 40 13.09 3.20 -6.09
C PRO A 40 12.43 4.52 -6.54
N GLU A 41 12.80 5.03 -7.71
CA GLU A 41 12.24 6.28 -8.22
C GLU A 41 10.79 6.11 -8.71
N LYS A 42 10.42 4.96 -9.29
CA LYS A 42 9.02 4.68 -9.66
C LYS A 42 8.15 4.52 -8.40
N LEU A 43 8.64 3.81 -7.39
CA LEU A 43 7.94 3.70 -6.10
C LEU A 43 7.78 5.05 -5.40
N LYS A 44 8.82 5.89 -5.41
CA LYS A 44 8.75 7.25 -4.87
C LYS A 44 7.68 8.09 -5.55
N ARG A 45 7.55 8.01 -6.89
CA ARG A 45 6.48 8.68 -7.64
C ARG A 45 5.10 8.11 -7.28
N LEU A 46 4.97 6.79 -7.14
CA LEU A 46 3.72 6.14 -6.71
C LEU A 46 3.26 6.71 -5.36
N ILE A 47 4.16 6.70 -4.37
CA ILE A 47 3.88 7.22 -3.03
C ILE A 47 3.59 8.72 -3.10
N ALA A 48 4.35 9.51 -3.86
CA ALA A 48 4.12 10.95 -3.98
C ALA A 48 2.74 11.33 -4.54
N GLY A 49 2.01 10.42 -5.17
CA GLY A 49 0.63 10.64 -5.63
C GLY A 49 -0.44 10.63 -4.52
N GLY A 50 -0.10 10.19 -3.30
CA GLY A 50 -1.02 10.10 -2.17
C GLY A 50 -1.72 8.75 -2.04
N GLU A 51 -2.78 8.70 -1.23
CA GLU A 51 -3.53 7.48 -0.95
C GLU A 51 -4.27 6.94 -2.18
N ILE A 52 -4.30 5.62 -2.28
CA ILE A 52 -4.69 4.86 -3.47
C ILE A 52 -6.03 4.16 -3.21
N SER A 53 -6.93 4.23 -4.19
CA SER A 53 -8.12 3.39 -4.22
C SER A 53 -7.72 1.98 -4.67
N SER A 54 -7.17 1.85 -5.88
CA SER A 54 -6.72 0.59 -6.47
C SER A 54 -5.35 0.75 -7.12
N LEU A 55 -4.42 -0.15 -6.77
CA LEU A 55 -3.07 -0.20 -7.33
C LEU A 55 -3.08 -0.91 -8.69
N ALA A 56 -2.24 -0.42 -9.61
CA ALA A 56 -1.99 -1.06 -10.90
C ALA A 56 -0.51 -0.92 -11.33
N PRO A 57 -0.06 -1.66 -12.36
CA PRO A 57 1.32 -1.61 -12.86
C PRO A 57 1.86 -0.21 -13.21
N GLU A 58 0.98 0.67 -13.71
CA GLU A 58 1.35 2.04 -14.06
C GLU A 58 0.69 3.06 -13.13
N ILE A 59 1.40 4.17 -12.88
CA ILE A 59 0.86 5.30 -12.10
C ILE A 59 -0.27 5.98 -12.89
N GLY A 60 -0.12 6.04 -14.22
CA GLY A 60 -1.12 6.57 -15.13
C GLY A 60 -1.33 8.09 -15.04
N SER A 61 -2.37 8.57 -15.72
CA SER A 61 -2.84 9.96 -15.72
C SER A 61 -4.18 10.11 -14.99
N GLN A 62 -4.60 11.36 -14.79
CA GLN A 62 -5.93 11.66 -14.25
C GLN A 62 -7.03 11.00 -15.11
N HIS A 63 -7.99 10.37 -14.43
CA HIS A 63 -9.14 9.73 -15.04
C HIS A 63 -10.35 9.84 -14.11
N ASP A 64 -11.54 9.51 -14.62
CA ASP A 64 -12.75 9.42 -13.81
C ASP A 64 -12.59 8.32 -12.75
N PHE A 65 -12.74 8.69 -11.47
CA PHE A 65 -12.55 7.82 -10.32
C PHE A 65 -13.36 6.51 -10.39
N ASP A 66 -14.58 6.58 -10.92
CA ASP A 66 -15.47 5.41 -10.98
C ASP A 66 -15.19 4.50 -12.17
N SER A 67 -14.48 5.00 -13.19
CA SER A 67 -14.13 4.23 -14.39
C SER A 67 -13.02 3.18 -14.16
N ARG A 68 -12.10 3.43 -13.22
CA ARG A 68 -10.99 2.54 -12.81
C ARG A 68 -10.32 1.84 -14.00
N PRO A 69 -9.70 2.60 -14.92
CA PRO A 69 -9.13 2.05 -16.14
C PRO A 69 -8.08 0.97 -15.83
N LYS A 70 -8.15 -0.14 -16.56
CA LYS A 70 -7.21 -1.25 -16.38
C LYS A 70 -5.77 -0.78 -16.61
N GLY A 71 -4.87 -1.22 -15.73
CA GLY A 71 -3.43 -0.96 -15.84
C GLY A 71 -2.96 0.34 -15.20
N GLN A 72 -3.87 1.25 -14.83
CA GLN A 72 -3.52 2.53 -14.20
C GLN A 72 -3.99 2.59 -12.75
N THR A 73 -3.12 3.11 -11.88
CA THR A 73 -3.41 3.28 -10.45
C THR A 73 -4.44 4.39 -10.28
N THR A 74 -5.49 4.15 -9.48
CA THR A 74 -6.53 5.14 -9.17
C THR A 74 -6.26 5.75 -7.80
N TYR A 75 -6.12 7.07 -7.73
CA TYR A 75 -5.80 7.83 -6.51
C TYR A 75 -7.02 8.57 -5.95
N TYR A 76 -7.07 8.70 -4.63
CA TYR A 76 -8.11 9.49 -3.98
C TYR A 76 -7.97 10.99 -4.26
N HIS A 77 -6.76 11.53 -4.23
CA HIS A 77 -6.58 12.96 -4.54
C HIS A 77 -6.81 13.26 -6.03
N ARG A 78 -5.95 12.67 -6.89
CA ARG A 78 -5.91 13.00 -8.32
C ARG A 78 -7.23 12.70 -9.05
N ASP A 79 -7.85 11.55 -8.76
CA ASP A 79 -8.98 11.07 -9.55
C ASP A 79 -10.33 11.33 -8.86
N ARG A 80 -10.42 11.22 -7.53
CA ARG A 80 -11.66 11.53 -6.77
C ARG A 80 -11.82 13.00 -6.41
N GLY A 81 -10.72 13.74 -6.27
CA GLY A 81 -10.71 15.12 -5.81
C GLY A 81 -10.69 15.28 -4.29
N ASP A 82 -10.26 14.26 -3.53
CA ASP A 82 -10.10 14.37 -2.07
C ASP A 82 -9.09 15.45 -1.69
N ASP A 83 -9.28 16.09 -0.53
CA ASP A 83 -8.33 17.10 -0.04
C ASP A 83 -6.95 16.47 0.24
N TRP A 84 -5.91 17.02 -0.39
CA TRP A 84 -4.52 16.57 -0.23
C TRP A 84 -4.10 16.44 1.24
N LYS A 85 -4.62 17.27 2.14
CA LYS A 85 -4.24 17.22 3.56
C LYS A 85 -4.61 15.88 4.22
N ASP A 86 -5.63 15.21 3.72
CA ASP A 86 -6.21 14.00 4.28
C ASP A 86 -5.58 12.74 3.66
N VAL A 87 -5.22 12.81 2.38
CA VAL A 87 -4.72 11.68 1.58
C VAL A 87 -3.26 11.80 1.16
N ARG A 88 -2.50 12.76 1.70
CA ARG A 88 -1.05 12.86 1.46
C ARG A 88 -0.29 11.67 2.08
N PRO A 89 0.91 11.36 1.57
CA PRO A 89 1.78 10.34 2.17
C PRO A 89 2.09 10.62 3.62
N ARG A 90 2.18 9.55 4.41
CA ARG A 90 2.47 9.61 5.83
C ARG A 90 3.90 9.18 6.10
N ARG A 91 4.52 9.82 7.08
CA ARG A 91 5.87 9.52 7.55
C ARG A 91 5.86 8.98 8.96
N PHE A 92 6.70 7.99 9.21
CA PHE A 92 6.85 7.34 10.50
C PHE A 92 8.32 7.26 10.87
N LYS A 93 8.61 7.46 12.17
CA LYS A 93 9.98 7.33 12.69
C LYS A 93 10.37 5.90 13.02
N THR A 94 9.39 5.03 13.27
CA THR A 94 9.64 3.64 13.69
C THR A 94 8.61 2.70 13.06
N LEU A 95 9.01 1.44 12.88
CA LEU A 95 8.09 0.37 12.45
C LEU A 95 6.91 0.22 13.41
N LYS A 96 7.11 0.40 14.71
CA LYS A 96 6.03 0.36 15.71
C LYS A 96 4.96 1.44 15.47
N ALA A 97 5.38 2.66 15.13
CA ALA A 97 4.45 3.75 14.82
C ALA A 97 3.68 3.48 13.53
N LEU A 98 4.37 2.96 12.52
CA LEU A 98 3.78 2.53 11.26
C LEU A 98 2.74 1.42 11.47
N CYS A 99 3.09 0.31 12.14
CA CYS A 99 2.17 -0.79 12.39
C CYS A 99 0.92 -0.33 13.14
N ARG A 100 1.07 0.50 14.18
CA ARG A 100 -0.07 1.05 14.91
C ARG A 100 -0.97 1.90 14.02
N HIS A 101 -0.39 2.68 13.11
CA HIS A 101 -1.17 3.50 12.19
C HIS A 101 -1.93 2.63 11.17
N ALA A 102 -1.25 1.69 10.52
CA ALA A 102 -1.87 0.75 9.59
C ALA A 102 -3.02 -0.05 10.25
N GLN A 103 -2.85 -0.46 11.53
CA GLN A 103 -3.93 -1.08 12.30
C GLN A 103 -5.16 -0.18 12.44
N ARG A 104 -4.97 1.12 12.73
CA ARG A 104 -6.06 2.09 12.87
C ARG A 104 -6.75 2.41 11.54
N CYS A 105 -6.03 2.29 10.43
CA CYS A 105 -6.58 2.42 9.08
C CYS A 105 -7.32 1.17 8.60
N GLY A 106 -7.35 0.10 9.40
CA GLY A 106 -8.00 -1.15 9.02
C GLY A 106 -7.19 -2.00 8.04
N CYS A 107 -5.87 -1.76 7.90
CA CYS A 107 -5.04 -2.52 6.97
C CYS A 107 -4.83 -3.95 7.46
N GLU A 108 -5.08 -4.92 6.58
CA GLU A 108 -4.74 -6.33 6.76
C GLU A 108 -3.29 -6.61 6.33
N TYR A 109 -2.76 -5.84 5.38
CA TYR A 109 -1.42 -6.03 4.83
C TYR A 109 -0.56 -4.76 4.93
N LEU A 110 0.74 -4.97 5.10
CA LEU A 110 1.74 -3.92 5.12
C LEU A 110 2.91 -4.33 4.24
N TYR A 111 3.24 -3.52 3.25
CA TYR A 111 4.34 -3.75 2.32
C TYR A 111 5.46 -2.76 2.57
N LEU A 112 6.66 -3.26 2.82
CA LEU A 112 7.86 -2.47 3.08
C LEU A 112 8.91 -2.75 2.00
N PHE A 113 9.34 -1.69 1.32
CA PHE A 113 10.51 -1.73 0.45
C PHE A 113 11.72 -1.17 1.19
N ASP A 114 12.78 -1.98 1.30
CA ASP A 114 14.03 -1.61 1.98
C ASP A 114 15.06 -0.90 1.07
N GLY A 115 14.73 -0.71 -0.22
CA GLY A 115 15.62 -0.18 -1.24
C GLY A 115 16.12 -1.23 -2.23
N GLN A 116 15.98 -2.51 -1.90
CA GLN A 116 16.38 -3.63 -2.76
C GLN A 116 15.27 -4.68 -2.88
N ASN A 117 14.63 -5.03 -1.77
CA ASN A 117 13.67 -6.13 -1.67
C ASN A 117 12.36 -5.68 -1.05
N TRP A 118 11.29 -6.36 -1.46
CA TRP A 118 9.98 -6.25 -0.84
C TRP A 118 9.84 -7.24 0.32
N GLN A 119 9.30 -6.73 1.42
CA GLN A 119 8.86 -7.50 2.55
C GLN A 119 7.40 -7.17 2.82
N TYR A 120 6.68 -8.10 3.44
CA TYR A 120 5.32 -7.85 3.89
C TYR A 120 5.06 -8.41 5.28
N ALA A 121 4.10 -7.79 5.97
CA ALA A 121 3.51 -8.29 7.18
C ALA A 121 1.99 -8.33 7.01
N GLU A 122 1.35 -9.28 7.67
CA GLU A 122 -0.10 -9.49 7.59
C GLU A 122 -0.71 -9.60 8.97
N ARG A 123 -2.03 -9.41 9.06
CA ARG A 123 -2.79 -9.63 10.28
C ARG A 123 -4.19 -10.15 9.97
N GLY A 124 -4.91 -10.57 11.01
CA GLY A 124 -6.30 -11.00 10.90
C GLY A 124 -7.22 -9.93 10.30
N VAL A 125 -8.28 -10.39 9.63
CA VAL A 125 -9.29 -9.55 8.98
C VAL A 125 -9.93 -8.59 10.00
N GLN A 126 -10.08 -7.32 9.63
CA GLN A 126 -10.92 -6.39 10.40
C GLN A 126 -12.30 -6.31 9.79
N PHE A 127 -13.30 -6.89 10.47
CA PHE A 127 -14.69 -6.49 10.21
C PHE A 127 -15.02 -5.25 11.03
N PHE A 128 -16.00 -4.48 10.57
CA PHE A 128 -16.51 -3.34 11.34
C PHE A 128 -16.88 -3.82 12.76
N CYS A 129 -16.24 -3.24 13.77
CA CYS A 129 -16.36 -3.63 15.19
C CYS A 129 -15.83 -5.02 15.59
N LEU A 130 -15.16 -5.76 14.71
CA LEU A 130 -14.47 -7.01 15.02
C LEU A 130 -13.03 -6.93 14.49
N SER A 131 -12.17 -6.27 15.26
CA SER A 131 -10.75 -6.54 15.21
C SER A 131 -10.45 -7.57 16.30
N ASP A 132 -9.80 -8.66 15.94
CA ASP A 132 -9.25 -9.63 16.89
C ASP A 132 -8.12 -9.05 17.78
N GLY A 133 -7.76 -7.77 17.58
CA GLY A 133 -6.66 -7.11 18.26
C GLY A 133 -5.28 -7.64 17.87
N SER A 134 -5.19 -8.53 16.87
CA SER A 134 -3.92 -9.16 16.50
C SER A 134 -2.89 -8.14 16.04
N PRO A 135 -1.64 -8.23 16.52
CA PRO A 135 -0.55 -7.47 15.93
C PRO A 135 -0.30 -7.95 14.49
N PHE A 136 0.36 -7.12 13.70
CA PHE A 136 0.97 -7.60 12.46
C PHE A 136 1.97 -8.73 12.77
N SER A 137 2.06 -9.70 11.87
CA SER A 137 3.12 -10.69 11.86
C SER A 137 4.51 -10.02 11.82
N ALA A 138 5.55 -10.81 12.05
CA ALA A 138 6.89 -10.40 11.62
C ALA A 138 6.90 -10.14 10.11
N PHE A 139 7.77 -9.22 9.67
CA PHE A 139 8.02 -9.01 8.25
C PHE A 139 8.68 -10.26 7.67
N LYS A 140 8.15 -10.70 6.53
CA LYS A 140 8.70 -11.82 5.76
C LYS A 140 8.92 -11.38 4.30
N PRO A 141 9.89 -11.97 3.59
CA PRO A 141 10.13 -11.64 2.19
C PRO A 141 8.87 -11.83 1.35
N LEU A 142 8.64 -10.93 0.40
CA LEU A 142 7.58 -11.10 -0.58
C LEU A 142 8.03 -12.15 -1.62
N PRO A 143 7.28 -13.25 -1.83
CA PRO A 143 7.75 -14.35 -2.67
C PRO A 143 7.99 -13.90 -4.10
N ALA A 144 9.19 -14.16 -4.65
CA ALA A 144 9.55 -13.80 -6.03
C ALA A 144 8.68 -14.47 -7.11
N GLU A 145 8.03 -15.57 -6.75
CA GLU A 145 7.10 -16.30 -7.60
C GLU A 145 5.78 -16.45 -6.88
N ILE A 146 4.83 -15.58 -7.21
CA ILE A 146 3.43 -15.87 -6.93
C ILE A 146 3.00 -16.77 -8.07
N ALA A 147 3.21 -18.08 -7.87
CA ALA A 147 2.85 -19.10 -8.83
C ALA A 147 1.40 -18.87 -9.27
N ASN A 148 1.19 -18.65 -10.57
CA ASN A 148 -0.14 -18.59 -11.14
C ASN A 148 -0.77 -19.97 -10.96
N THR A 149 -1.56 -20.16 -9.90
CA THR A 149 -2.56 -21.23 -9.82
C THR A 149 -3.88 -20.76 -10.35
#